data_AF-A0A554V3Z8-F1
#
_entry.id   AF-A0A554V3Z8-F1
#
_cell.length_a   1.000
_cell.length_b   1.000
_cell.length_c   1.000
_cell.angle_alpha   90.00
_cell.angle_beta   90.00
_cell.angle_gamma   90.00
#
_symmetry.space_group_name_H-M   'P 1'
#
loop_
_entity.id
_entity.type
_entity.pdbx_description
1 polymer ?
#
loop_
_entity_poly.entity_id
_entity_poly.type
_entity_poly.pdbx_seq_one_letter_code
_entity_poly.pdbx_strand_id
1 'polypeptide(L)'
;MKLPASSEMFSVSKRPAPDGRSVGSARLWLSAGALAGPVLIVSSLVQGSVRSGFDFQQHPPSALELGGAGVVQQATFVLAGLLLLAGARGMGVGECGRWAPGLVAVLGAALTAAGLFTMDPAFGFPPGTPPGAGDTVSWHAAVHGVLFPVGGAALVATAVVMGQRYGRAKRRSMQTVAYVAAAASLVLSIWPNLGAHPDGRFLPMWLGVVIGYLWTSLMFTDLARAAADESDGRTAAGERA
;
A
#
# COMPACT_ATOMS: atom_id res chain seq x y z
N MET A 1 52.36 33.24 22.59
CA MET A 1 52.11 32.01 21.80
C MET A 1 50.60 31.92 21.59
N LYS A 2 50.10 32.27 20.39
CA LYS A 2 48.67 32.33 20.02
C LYS A 2 48.32 31.03 19.29
N LEU A 3 47.33 30.28 19.77
CA LEU A 3 46.77 29.14 19.03
C LEU A 3 45.66 29.66 18.09
N PRO A 4 45.62 29.24 16.81
CA PRO A 4 44.51 29.58 15.92
C PRO A 4 43.31 28.64 16.14
N ALA A 5 42.12 29.21 16.09
CA ALA A 5 40.84 28.51 16.14
C ALA A 5 40.64 27.65 14.88
N SER A 6 40.29 26.38 15.06
CA SER A 6 39.92 25.47 13.98
C SER A 6 38.39 25.33 13.98
N SER A 7 37.71 26.22 13.26
CA SER A 7 36.25 26.19 13.12
C SER A 7 35.83 26.19 11.66
N GLU A 8 36.36 25.26 10.85
CA GLU A 8 35.77 24.95 9.54
C GLU A 8 35.98 23.47 9.23
N MET A 9 34.89 22.70 9.18
CA MET A 9 34.64 21.66 8.17
C MET A 9 33.42 20.82 8.58
N PHE A 10 32.23 21.33 8.33
CA PHE A 10 31.07 20.54 7.91
C PHE A 10 30.12 21.48 7.16
N SER A 11 30.55 21.90 5.96
CA SER A 11 29.63 22.50 5.00
C SER A 11 28.69 21.39 4.52
N VAL A 12 27.53 21.29 5.17
CA VAL A 12 26.43 20.44 4.68
C VAL A 12 26.05 20.98 3.32
N SER A 13 26.48 20.29 2.27
CA SER A 13 26.08 20.57 0.90
C SER A 13 24.55 20.53 0.82
N LYS A 14 23.92 21.72 0.74
CA LYS A 14 22.50 21.84 0.42
C LYS A 14 22.30 21.23 -0.96
N ARG A 15 21.43 20.22 -1.06
CA ARG A 15 21.01 19.70 -2.37
C ARG A 15 20.46 20.87 -3.21
N PRO A 16 20.82 20.94 -4.51
CA PRO A 16 20.23 21.92 -5.40
C PRO A 16 18.70 21.74 -5.43
N ALA A 17 17.98 22.84 -5.56
CA ALA A 17 16.53 22.82 -5.67
C ALA A 17 16.10 21.91 -6.85
N PRO A 18 15.05 21.09 -6.68
CA PRO A 18 14.57 20.22 -7.75
C PRO A 18 14.14 21.04 -8.97
N ASP A 19 14.50 20.59 -10.17
CA ASP A 19 14.10 21.27 -11.42
C ASP A 19 12.61 21.03 -11.73
N GLY A 20 11.96 21.92 -12.47
CA GLY A 20 10.51 21.81 -12.75
C GLY A 20 10.08 20.52 -13.45
N ARG A 21 11.01 19.86 -14.18
CA ARG A 21 10.78 18.54 -14.81
C ARG A 21 10.71 17.41 -13.78
N SER A 22 11.53 17.45 -12.73
CA SER A 22 11.49 16.48 -11.64
C SER A 22 10.18 16.55 -10.84
N VAL A 23 9.65 17.75 -10.61
CA VAL A 23 8.36 17.97 -9.93
C VAL A 23 7.19 17.46 -10.76
N GLY A 24 7.14 17.78 -12.06
CA GLY A 24 6.11 17.28 -12.98
C GLY A 24 6.11 15.75 -13.08
N SER A 25 7.30 15.14 -13.14
CA SER A 25 7.45 13.69 -13.13
C SER A 25 6.99 13.07 -11.81
N ALA A 26 7.34 13.66 -10.66
CA ALA A 26 6.90 13.18 -9.34
C ALA A 26 5.37 13.16 -9.23
N ARG A 27 4.71 14.24 -9.67
CA ARG A 27 3.24 14.34 -9.66
C ARG A 27 2.58 13.26 -10.51
N LEU A 28 3.11 12.96 -11.68
CA LEU A 28 2.59 11.88 -12.54
C LEU A 28 2.69 10.53 -11.84
N TRP A 29 3.86 10.20 -11.30
CA TRP A 29 4.11 8.95 -10.59
C TRP A 29 3.25 8.80 -9.33
N LEU A 30 3.05 9.87 -8.56
CA LEU A 30 2.15 9.89 -7.41
C LEU A 30 0.69 9.71 -7.83
N SER A 31 0.25 10.38 -8.90
CA SER A 31 -1.11 10.22 -9.44
C SER A 31 -1.35 8.78 -9.90
N ALA A 32 -0.35 8.13 -10.51
CA ALA A 32 -0.43 6.71 -10.85
C ALA A 32 -0.58 5.85 -9.58
N GLY A 33 0.23 6.10 -8.54
CA GLY A 33 0.09 5.42 -7.25
C GLY A 33 -1.28 5.58 -6.61
N ALA A 34 -1.93 6.73 -6.77
CA ALA A 34 -3.27 6.98 -6.26
C ALA A 34 -4.35 6.09 -6.89
N LEU A 35 -4.09 5.49 -8.06
CA LEU A 35 -5.02 4.57 -8.72
C LEU A 35 -4.93 3.13 -8.18
N ALA A 36 -3.87 2.78 -7.45
CA ALA A 36 -3.64 1.41 -6.98
C ALA A 36 -4.80 0.87 -6.14
N GLY A 37 -5.30 1.67 -5.18
CA GLY A 37 -6.40 1.24 -4.31
C GLY A 37 -7.73 1.08 -5.05
N PRO A 38 -8.21 2.07 -5.82
CA PRO A 38 -9.41 1.93 -6.65
C PRO A 38 -9.35 0.72 -7.58
N VAL A 39 -8.23 0.51 -8.28
CA VAL A 39 -8.06 -0.65 -9.18
C VAL A 39 -8.22 -1.95 -8.41
N LEU A 40 -7.53 -2.10 -7.29
CA LEU A 40 -7.60 -3.29 -6.46
C LEU A 40 -9.01 -3.54 -5.91
N ILE A 41 -9.59 -2.51 -5.29
CA ILE A 41 -10.87 -2.61 -4.57
C ILE A 41 -12.01 -2.89 -5.54
N VAL A 42 -12.15 -2.06 -6.59
CA VAL A 42 -13.28 -2.17 -7.52
C VAL A 42 -13.21 -3.50 -8.27
N SER A 43 -12.03 -3.87 -8.79
CA SER A 43 -11.86 -5.13 -9.51
C SER A 43 -12.17 -6.34 -8.62
N SER A 44 -11.65 -6.36 -7.39
CA SER A 44 -11.85 -7.50 -6.48
C SER A 44 -13.31 -7.60 -6.02
N LEU A 45 -13.98 -6.47 -5.74
CA LEU A 45 -15.41 -6.46 -5.37
C LEU A 45 -16.29 -6.94 -6.53
N VAL A 46 -16.05 -6.44 -7.75
CA VAL A 46 -16.80 -6.86 -8.94
C VAL A 46 -16.62 -8.37 -9.16
N GLN A 47 -15.39 -8.87 -9.10
CA GLN A 47 -15.13 -10.30 -9.24
C GLN A 47 -15.82 -11.11 -8.14
N GLY A 48 -15.68 -10.73 -6.87
CA GLY A 48 -16.34 -11.43 -5.76
C GLY A 48 -17.87 -11.43 -5.85
N SER A 49 -18.47 -10.39 -6.44
CA SER A 49 -19.93 -10.34 -6.65
C SER A 49 -20.45 -11.20 -7.81
N VAL A 50 -19.61 -11.55 -8.79
CA VAL A 50 -20.03 -12.29 -9.99
C VAL A 50 -19.50 -13.73 -10.05
N ARG A 51 -18.52 -14.08 -9.21
CA ARG A 51 -17.93 -15.42 -9.18
C ARG A 51 -18.84 -16.41 -8.46
N SER A 52 -19.32 -17.41 -9.21
CA SER A 52 -20.09 -18.52 -8.64
C SER A 52 -19.33 -19.24 -7.53
N GLY A 53 -20.00 -19.43 -6.38
CA GLY A 53 -19.43 -20.06 -5.20
C GLY A 53 -18.51 -19.15 -4.38
N PHE A 54 -18.32 -17.87 -4.74
CA PHE A 54 -17.56 -16.94 -3.91
C PHE A 54 -18.44 -16.34 -2.80
N ASP A 55 -17.96 -16.36 -1.56
CA ASP A 55 -18.61 -15.74 -0.39
C ASP A 55 -17.58 -14.86 0.32
N PHE A 56 -17.89 -13.57 0.51
CA PHE A 56 -17.00 -12.61 1.18
C PHE A 56 -16.76 -12.94 2.66
N GLN A 57 -17.63 -13.72 3.30
CA GLN A 57 -17.43 -14.21 4.66
C GLN A 57 -16.44 -15.36 4.71
N GLN A 58 -16.50 -16.27 3.73
CA GLN A 58 -15.74 -17.53 3.73
C GLN A 58 -14.44 -17.45 2.93
N HIS A 59 -14.31 -16.49 2.00
CA HIS A 59 -13.18 -16.43 1.08
C HIS A 59 -12.39 -15.11 1.16
N PRO A 60 -11.05 -15.19 1.20
CA PRO A 60 -10.18 -14.02 1.10
C PRO A 60 -10.21 -13.41 -0.31
N PRO A 61 -9.82 -12.13 -0.49
CA PRO A 61 -9.66 -11.53 -1.81
C PRO A 61 -8.73 -12.31 -2.74
N SER A 62 -7.67 -12.92 -2.21
CA SER A 62 -6.71 -13.74 -2.96
C SER A 62 -7.32 -15.01 -3.54
N ALA A 63 -8.42 -15.52 -2.96
CA ALA A 63 -9.09 -16.70 -3.53
C ALA A 63 -9.64 -16.40 -4.94
N LEU A 64 -9.89 -15.13 -5.29
CA LEU A 64 -10.34 -14.73 -6.64
C LEU A 64 -9.30 -15.03 -7.74
N GLU A 65 -8.04 -15.29 -7.39
CA GLU A 65 -7.00 -15.75 -8.31
C GLU A 65 -7.20 -17.20 -8.78
N LEU A 66 -8.16 -17.90 -8.21
CA LEU A 66 -8.44 -19.30 -8.51
C LEU A 66 -9.54 -19.46 -9.60
N GLY A 67 -9.49 -20.61 -10.27
CA GLY A 67 -10.45 -21.00 -11.29
C GLY A 67 -10.29 -20.24 -12.62
N GLY A 68 -11.26 -20.44 -13.53
CA GLY A 68 -11.11 -20.07 -14.95
C GLY A 68 -10.84 -18.58 -15.24
N ALA A 69 -11.38 -17.64 -14.45
CA ALA A 69 -11.09 -16.22 -14.61
C ALA A 69 -10.05 -15.68 -13.61
N GLY A 70 -9.30 -16.56 -12.93
CA GLY A 70 -8.34 -16.20 -11.88
C GLY A 70 -7.25 -15.23 -12.33
N VAL A 71 -6.90 -15.31 -13.62
CA VAL A 71 -5.95 -14.40 -14.28
C VAL A 71 -6.34 -12.92 -14.14
N VAL A 72 -7.63 -12.60 -14.01
CA VAL A 72 -8.09 -11.21 -13.83
C VAL A 72 -7.65 -10.68 -12.46
N GLN A 73 -7.76 -11.49 -11.41
CA GLN A 73 -7.30 -11.10 -10.07
C GLN A 73 -5.78 -11.03 -10.00
N GLN A 74 -5.08 -11.99 -10.60
CA GLN A 74 -3.61 -11.96 -10.73
C GLN A 74 -3.15 -10.67 -11.40
N ALA A 75 -3.75 -10.32 -12.54
CA ALA A 75 -3.45 -9.08 -13.26
C ALA A 75 -3.81 -7.84 -12.43
N THR A 76 -4.89 -7.87 -11.66
CA THR A 76 -5.27 -6.80 -10.72
C THR A 76 -4.19 -6.58 -9.67
N PHE A 77 -3.69 -7.66 -9.05
CA PHE A 77 -2.61 -7.59 -8.07
C PHE A 77 -1.31 -7.08 -8.68
N VAL A 78 -0.91 -7.60 -9.84
CA VAL A 78 0.28 -7.14 -10.57
C VAL A 78 0.16 -5.64 -10.89
N LEU A 79 -0.95 -5.22 -11.49
CA LEU A 79 -1.18 -3.83 -11.88
C LEU A 79 -1.20 -2.89 -10.66
N ALA A 80 -1.97 -3.23 -9.62
CA ALA A 80 -2.02 -2.42 -8.39
C ALA A 80 -0.63 -2.33 -7.73
N GLY A 81 0.13 -3.42 -7.70
CA GLY A 81 1.50 -3.43 -7.17
C GLY A 81 2.44 -2.54 -7.99
N LEU A 82 2.37 -2.58 -9.32
CA LEU A 82 3.15 -1.69 -10.19
C LEU A 82 2.77 -0.21 -10.00
N LEU A 83 1.48 0.09 -9.81
CA LEU A 83 1.02 1.45 -9.49
C LEU A 83 1.59 1.92 -8.14
N LEU A 84 1.65 1.06 -7.12
CA LEU A 84 2.31 1.37 -5.85
C LEU A 84 3.81 1.64 -6.02
N LEU A 85 4.50 0.85 -6.85
CA LEU A 85 5.92 1.07 -7.16
C LEU A 85 6.15 2.41 -7.89
N ALA A 86 5.27 2.77 -8.81
CA ALA A 86 5.22 4.10 -9.42
C ALA A 86 5.06 5.18 -8.34
N GLY A 87 4.09 5.03 -7.44
CA GLY A 87 3.89 5.93 -6.31
C GLY A 87 5.14 6.07 -5.44
N ALA A 88 5.80 4.96 -5.09
CA ALA A 88 7.07 4.95 -4.34
C ALA A 88 8.16 5.74 -5.06
N ARG A 89 8.28 5.58 -6.39
CA ARG A 89 9.23 6.35 -7.21
C ARG A 89 8.95 7.85 -7.12
N GLY A 90 7.68 8.24 -7.19
CA GLY A 90 7.24 9.63 -7.02
C GLY A 90 7.58 10.20 -5.64
N MET A 91 7.35 9.43 -4.57
CA MET A 91 7.70 9.80 -3.19
C MET A 91 9.22 10.02 -3.00
N GLY A 92 10.04 9.23 -3.69
CA GLY A 92 11.49 9.37 -3.67
C GLY A 92 12.00 10.64 -4.36
N VAL A 93 11.25 11.18 -5.32
CA VAL A 93 11.56 12.48 -5.95
C VAL A 93 11.11 13.63 -5.03
N GLY A 94 9.90 13.55 -4.46
CA GLY A 94 9.28 14.61 -3.66
C GLY A 94 9.66 14.65 -2.17
N GLU A 95 10.88 14.24 -1.81
CA GLU A 95 11.44 14.33 -0.44
C GLU A 95 10.52 13.83 0.70
N CYS A 96 9.87 12.67 0.52
CA CYS A 96 9.02 12.03 1.54
C CYS A 96 9.79 11.31 2.67
N GLY A 97 11.08 11.65 2.87
CA GLY A 97 12.00 10.96 3.77
C GLY A 97 12.48 9.62 3.22
N ARG A 98 13.47 9.00 3.89
CA ARG A 98 14.11 7.77 3.39
C ARG A 98 13.30 6.49 3.56
N TRP A 99 12.37 6.47 4.52
CA TRP A 99 11.67 5.24 4.92
C TRP A 99 10.39 5.01 4.12
N ALA A 100 9.55 6.03 3.96
CA ALA A 100 8.23 5.86 3.33
C ALA A 100 8.31 5.35 1.89
N PRO A 101 9.18 5.87 0.99
CA PRO A 101 9.31 5.32 -0.36
C PRO A 101 9.71 3.85 -0.37
N GLY A 102 10.66 3.44 0.49
CA GLY A 102 11.11 2.06 0.59
C GLY A 102 10.02 1.11 1.09
N LEU A 103 9.25 1.52 2.11
CA LEU A 103 8.14 0.72 2.63
C LEU A 103 7.00 0.57 1.61
N VAL A 104 6.65 1.63 0.88
CA VAL A 104 5.70 1.54 -0.24
C VAL A 104 6.24 0.62 -1.33
N ALA A 105 7.54 0.67 -1.63
CA ALA A 105 8.15 -0.21 -2.61
C ALA A 105 8.04 -1.69 -2.20
N VAL A 106 8.25 -2.00 -0.91
CA VAL A 106 8.03 -3.35 -0.36
C VAL A 106 6.56 -3.76 -0.48
N LEU A 107 5.62 -2.87 -0.15
CA LEU A 107 4.18 -3.14 -0.30
C LEU A 107 3.81 -3.45 -1.77
N GLY A 108 4.29 -2.62 -2.71
CA GLY A 108 4.05 -2.81 -4.14
C GLY A 108 4.67 -4.11 -4.67
N ALA A 109 5.92 -4.41 -4.29
CA ALA A 109 6.60 -5.64 -4.68
C ALA A 109 5.89 -6.88 -4.11
N ALA A 110 5.44 -6.82 -2.85
CA ALA A 110 4.71 -7.92 -2.23
C ALA A 110 3.38 -8.18 -2.94
N LEU A 111 2.62 -7.14 -3.29
CA LEU A 111 1.36 -7.27 -4.02
C LEU A 111 1.58 -7.76 -5.46
N THR A 112 2.60 -7.25 -6.15
CA THR A 112 2.94 -7.74 -7.49
C THR A 112 3.31 -9.22 -7.45
N ALA A 113 4.15 -9.64 -6.51
CA ALA A 113 4.51 -11.05 -6.34
C ALA A 113 3.31 -11.91 -5.94
N ALA A 114 2.37 -11.39 -5.16
CA ALA A 114 1.15 -12.13 -4.80
C ALA A 114 0.32 -12.48 -6.04
N GLY A 115 0.30 -11.59 -7.04
CA GLY A 115 -0.32 -11.86 -8.35
C GLY A 115 0.41 -12.91 -9.21
N LEU A 116 1.66 -13.25 -8.88
CA LEU A 116 2.49 -14.23 -9.61
C LEU A 116 2.50 -15.60 -8.92
N PHE A 117 2.37 -15.64 -7.60
CA PHE A 117 2.34 -16.85 -6.79
C PHE A 117 0.98 -16.94 -6.13
N THR A 118 0.09 -17.78 -6.63
CA THR A 118 -1.27 -17.92 -6.11
C THR A 118 -1.33 -18.77 -4.85
N MET A 119 -2.36 -18.54 -4.03
CA MET A 119 -2.74 -19.47 -2.98
C MET A 119 -3.26 -20.81 -3.54
N ASP A 120 -3.37 -21.82 -2.68
CA ASP A 120 -4.03 -23.08 -3.02
C ASP A 120 -5.56 -22.95 -2.87
N PRO A 121 -6.35 -23.76 -3.59
CA PRO A 121 -7.78 -23.84 -3.36
C PRO A 121 -8.13 -24.34 -1.95
N ALA A 122 -9.04 -23.64 -1.30
CA ALA A 122 -9.41 -23.87 0.09
C ALA A 122 -10.83 -23.33 0.34
N PHE A 123 -11.42 -23.76 1.46
CA PHE A 123 -12.73 -23.30 1.92
C PHE A 123 -13.86 -23.53 0.89
N GLY A 124 -13.72 -24.56 0.04
CA GLY A 124 -14.69 -24.89 -1.00
C GLY A 124 -14.66 -23.98 -2.22
N PHE A 125 -13.65 -23.09 -2.34
CA PHE A 125 -13.45 -22.24 -3.51
C PHE A 125 -12.18 -22.59 -4.33
N PRO A 126 -12.31 -22.75 -5.67
CA PRO A 126 -13.57 -22.86 -6.43
C PRO A 126 -14.39 -24.11 -6.08
N PRO A 127 -15.65 -24.23 -6.54
CA PRO A 127 -16.48 -25.41 -6.27
C PRO A 127 -15.77 -26.73 -6.60
N GLY A 128 -15.84 -27.71 -5.69
CA GLY A 128 -15.18 -29.01 -5.82
C GLY A 128 -13.81 -29.10 -5.13
N THR A 129 -13.41 -28.07 -4.38
CA THR A 129 -12.15 -28.01 -3.63
C THR A 129 -12.35 -28.34 -2.14
N PRO A 130 -11.28 -28.54 -1.36
CA PRO A 130 -11.40 -28.91 0.05
C PRO A 130 -12.26 -27.91 0.85
N PRO A 131 -13.15 -28.37 1.75
CA PRO A 131 -14.05 -27.50 2.51
C PRO A 131 -13.34 -26.63 3.57
N GLY A 132 -12.07 -26.90 3.87
CA GLY A 132 -11.24 -26.12 4.79
C GLY A 132 -9.92 -25.70 4.15
N ALA A 133 -8.89 -25.40 4.97
CA ALA A 133 -7.58 -24.94 4.50
C ALA A 133 -6.78 -25.95 3.66
N GLY A 134 -7.21 -27.21 3.59
CA GLY A 134 -6.49 -28.31 2.95
C GLY A 134 -5.37 -28.89 3.82
N ASP A 135 -4.97 -30.12 3.52
CA ASP A 135 -3.97 -30.87 4.33
C ASP A 135 -2.52 -30.61 3.88
N THR A 136 -2.34 -29.96 2.74
CA THR A 136 -1.03 -29.67 2.14
C THR A 136 -0.97 -28.25 1.61
N VAL A 137 0.20 -27.62 1.70
CA VAL A 137 0.47 -26.29 1.15
C VAL A 137 1.51 -26.43 0.04
N SER A 138 1.16 -25.99 -1.17
CA SER A 138 2.08 -25.92 -2.30
C SER A 138 3.13 -24.82 -2.09
N TRP A 139 4.28 -24.92 -2.75
CA TRP A 139 5.34 -23.94 -2.56
C TRP A 139 4.93 -22.52 -3.00
N HIS A 140 4.10 -22.39 -4.04
CA HIS A 140 3.57 -21.10 -4.50
C HIS A 140 2.63 -20.50 -3.44
N ALA A 141 1.76 -21.33 -2.86
CA ALA A 141 0.85 -20.92 -1.80
C ALA A 141 1.60 -20.52 -0.52
N ALA A 142 2.71 -21.21 -0.20
CA ALA A 142 3.60 -20.81 0.89
C ALA A 142 4.23 -19.43 0.64
N VAL A 143 4.72 -19.18 -0.58
CA VAL A 143 5.23 -17.85 -0.98
C VAL A 143 4.13 -16.80 -0.85
N HIS A 144 2.94 -17.04 -1.42
CA HIS A 144 1.78 -16.16 -1.31
C HIS A 144 1.44 -15.84 0.15
N GLY A 145 1.41 -16.86 1.00
CA GLY A 145 1.11 -16.75 2.43
C GLY A 145 2.12 -15.88 3.18
N VAL A 146 3.38 -15.82 2.75
CA VAL A 146 4.41 -14.92 3.33
C VAL A 146 4.30 -13.49 2.78
N LEU A 147 3.91 -13.33 1.52
CA LEU A 147 3.77 -12.01 0.89
C LEU A 147 2.68 -11.16 1.56
N PHE A 148 1.59 -11.78 2.02
CA PHE A 148 0.51 -11.09 2.74
C PHE A 148 0.99 -10.36 4.01
N PRO A 149 1.61 -11.01 5.02
CA PRO A 149 2.10 -10.32 6.21
C PRO A 149 3.25 -9.35 5.91
N VAL A 150 4.10 -9.62 4.92
CA VAL A 150 5.15 -8.68 4.50
C VAL A 150 4.54 -7.38 3.95
N GLY A 151 3.57 -7.50 3.04
CA GLY A 151 2.83 -6.35 2.50
C GLY A 151 2.04 -5.62 3.58
N GLY A 152 1.30 -6.35 4.41
CA GLY A 152 0.54 -5.80 5.53
C GLY A 152 1.42 -5.01 6.51
N ALA A 153 2.58 -5.55 6.91
CA ALA A 153 3.53 -4.86 7.76
C ALA A 153 4.09 -3.59 7.09
N ALA A 154 4.39 -3.65 5.80
CA ALA A 154 4.86 -2.50 5.03
C ALA A 154 3.79 -1.38 4.94
N LEU A 155 2.52 -1.74 4.71
CA LEU A 155 1.40 -0.81 4.73
C LEU A 155 1.26 -0.11 6.09
N VAL A 156 1.23 -0.88 7.19
CA VAL A 156 1.10 -0.37 8.55
C VAL A 156 2.27 0.54 8.91
N ALA A 157 3.50 0.10 8.62
CA ALA A 157 4.70 0.90 8.86
C ALA A 157 4.68 2.20 8.04
N THR A 158 4.24 2.15 6.78
CA THR A 158 4.09 3.35 5.94
C THR A 158 3.08 4.32 6.56
N ALA A 159 1.93 3.83 7.00
CA ALA A 159 0.90 4.64 7.63
C ALA A 159 1.38 5.28 8.94
N VAL A 160 2.16 4.56 9.75
CA VAL A 160 2.78 5.13 10.96
C VAL A 160 3.81 6.21 10.61
N VAL A 161 4.73 5.95 9.67
CA VAL A 161 5.76 6.91 9.25
C VAL A 161 5.13 8.18 8.68
N MET A 162 4.11 8.04 7.83
CA MET A 162 3.39 9.17 7.27
C MET A 162 2.53 9.88 8.31
N GLY A 163 1.90 9.18 9.23
CA GLY A 163 1.18 9.77 10.37
C GLY A 163 2.10 10.64 11.24
N GLN A 164 3.33 10.17 11.51
CA GLN A 164 4.33 10.98 12.20
C GLN A 164 4.75 12.22 11.39
N ARG A 165 4.90 12.08 10.07
CA ARG A 165 5.21 13.22 9.17
C ARG A 165 4.07 14.25 9.21
N TYR A 166 2.81 13.82 9.08
CA TYR A 166 1.65 14.70 9.18
C TYR A 166 1.55 15.39 10.55
N GLY A 167 1.88 14.69 11.63
CA GLY A 167 1.95 15.27 12.98
C GLY A 167 3.00 16.37 13.11
N ARG A 168 4.21 16.15 12.57
CA ARG A 168 5.27 17.18 12.53
C ARG A 168 4.86 18.41 11.70
N ALA A 169 4.07 18.19 10.65
CA ALA A 169 3.47 19.24 9.83
C ALA A 169 2.17 19.84 10.42
N LYS A 170 1.81 19.50 11.67
CA LYS A 170 0.58 19.94 12.35
C LYS A 170 -0.74 19.60 11.61
N ARG A 171 -0.75 18.66 10.67
CA ARG A 171 -1.93 18.19 9.93
C ARG A 171 -2.66 17.07 10.69
N ARG A 172 -3.36 17.44 11.78
CA ARG A 172 -3.95 16.49 12.74
C ARG A 172 -4.97 15.53 12.12
N SER A 173 -5.82 15.99 11.21
CA SER A 173 -6.80 15.11 10.54
C SER A 173 -6.12 13.99 9.76
N MET A 174 -5.13 14.32 8.93
CA MET A 174 -4.36 13.34 8.14
C MET A 174 -3.55 12.40 9.03
N GLN A 175 -3.00 12.90 10.14
CA GLN A 175 -2.34 12.09 11.15
C GLN A 175 -3.29 11.03 11.73
N THR A 176 -4.48 11.45 12.18
CA THR A 176 -5.50 10.54 12.73
C THR A 176 -5.93 9.51 11.70
N VAL A 177 -6.24 9.95 10.48
CA VAL A 177 -6.64 9.06 9.38
C VAL A 177 -5.57 8.00 9.10
N ALA A 178 -4.28 8.37 9.11
CA ALA A 178 -3.19 7.42 8.91
C ALA A 178 -3.08 6.38 10.03
N TYR A 179 -3.18 6.81 11.30
CA TYR A 179 -3.13 5.87 12.42
C TYR A 179 -4.37 4.98 12.53
N VAL A 180 -5.56 5.52 12.23
CA VAL A 180 -6.79 4.72 12.16
C VAL A 180 -6.69 3.70 11.04
N ALA A 181 -6.20 4.07 9.86
CA ALA A 181 -5.98 3.13 8.76
C ALA A 181 -4.96 2.03 9.15
N ALA A 182 -3.84 2.41 9.78
CA ALA A 182 -2.84 1.46 10.26
C ALA A 182 -3.45 0.44 11.24
N ALA A 183 -4.16 0.92 12.27
CA ALA A 183 -4.77 0.07 13.28
C ALA A 183 -5.89 -0.79 12.70
N ALA A 184 -6.79 -0.21 11.90
CA ALA A 184 -7.91 -0.93 11.30
C ALA A 184 -7.41 -2.01 10.32
N SER A 185 -6.48 -1.69 9.43
CA SER A 185 -5.90 -2.68 8.51
C SER A 185 -5.17 -3.80 9.25
N LEU A 186 -4.43 -3.48 10.32
CA LEU A 186 -3.75 -4.50 11.13
C LEU A 186 -4.76 -5.42 11.85
N VAL A 187 -5.68 -4.83 12.63
CA VAL A 187 -6.62 -5.57 13.47
C VAL A 187 -7.56 -6.38 12.60
N LEU A 188 -8.20 -5.77 11.60
CA LEU A 188 -9.22 -6.44 10.80
C LEU A 188 -8.63 -7.52 9.88
N SER A 189 -7.34 -7.43 9.52
CA SER A 189 -6.68 -8.44 8.68
C SER A 189 -6.09 -9.61 9.46
N ILE A 190 -5.71 -9.41 10.72
CA ILE A 190 -5.07 -10.44 11.55
C ILE A 190 -6.08 -11.10 12.50
N TRP A 191 -6.86 -10.30 13.23
CA TRP A 191 -7.74 -10.79 14.29
C TRP A 191 -8.68 -11.95 13.87
N PRO A 192 -9.38 -11.88 12.72
CA PRO A 192 -10.31 -12.95 12.33
C PRO A 192 -9.61 -14.27 11.96
N ASN A 193 -8.31 -14.20 11.64
CA ASN A 193 -7.50 -15.33 11.22
C ASN A 193 -6.73 -15.97 12.40
N LEU A 194 -6.79 -15.37 13.60
CA LEU A 194 -6.26 -15.98 14.82
C LEU A 194 -7.16 -17.16 15.22
N GLY A 195 -6.61 -18.37 15.15
CA GLY A 195 -7.30 -19.60 15.59
C GLY A 195 -8.00 -20.41 14.50
N ALA A 196 -7.82 -20.08 13.22
CA ALA A 196 -8.26 -20.86 12.05
C ALA A 196 -9.70 -21.39 12.16
N HIS A 197 -10.68 -20.54 11.87
CA HIS A 197 -12.09 -20.97 11.86
C HIS A 197 -12.33 -21.97 10.71
N PRO A 198 -13.02 -23.10 10.95
CA PRO A 198 -13.18 -24.17 9.96
C PRO A 198 -13.78 -23.70 8.63
N ASP A 199 -14.71 -22.74 8.68
CA ASP A 199 -15.43 -22.23 7.50
C ASP A 199 -14.83 -20.94 6.89
N GLY A 200 -13.71 -20.44 7.42
CA GLY A 200 -13.17 -19.13 7.04
C GLY A 200 -13.94 -17.95 7.62
N ARG A 201 -13.25 -16.84 7.94
CA ARG A 201 -13.85 -15.59 8.47
C ARG A 201 -13.17 -14.36 7.88
N PHE A 202 -13.29 -14.18 6.57
CA PHE A 202 -12.51 -13.20 5.82
C PHE A 202 -13.18 -11.85 5.61
N LEU A 203 -14.46 -11.68 5.99
CA LEU A 203 -15.14 -10.39 5.84
C LEU A 203 -14.42 -9.23 6.54
N PRO A 204 -13.90 -9.36 7.79
CA PRO A 204 -13.16 -8.26 8.38
C PRO A 204 -11.84 -8.03 7.63
N MET A 205 -11.19 -9.07 7.10
CA MET A 205 -9.99 -8.90 6.28
C MET A 205 -10.29 -8.09 5.01
N TRP A 206 -11.43 -8.31 4.35
CA TRP A 206 -11.90 -7.46 3.24
C TRP A 206 -11.99 -5.98 3.66
N LEU A 207 -12.57 -5.68 4.83
CA LEU A 207 -12.65 -4.32 5.35
C LEU A 207 -11.25 -3.74 5.63
N GLY A 208 -10.36 -4.53 6.22
CA GLY A 208 -8.97 -4.13 6.49
C GLY A 208 -8.19 -3.78 5.22
N VAL A 209 -8.35 -4.58 4.17
CA VAL A 209 -7.79 -4.34 2.83
C VAL A 209 -8.38 -3.06 2.24
N VAL A 210 -9.72 -2.92 2.21
CA VAL A 210 -10.38 -1.72 1.66
C VAL A 210 -9.90 -0.46 2.35
N ILE A 211 -9.88 -0.42 3.69
CA ILE A 211 -9.43 0.74 4.46
C ILE A 211 -7.96 1.07 4.14
N GLY A 212 -7.11 0.04 4.10
CA GLY A 212 -5.67 0.20 3.84
C GLY A 212 -5.39 0.80 2.48
N TYR A 213 -6.02 0.26 1.44
CA TYR A 213 -5.80 0.69 0.06
C TYR A 213 -6.54 1.99 -0.31
N LEU A 214 -7.66 2.31 0.36
CA LEU A 214 -8.23 3.65 0.30
C LEU A 214 -7.27 4.68 0.91
N TRP A 215 -6.65 4.35 2.05
CA TRP A 215 -5.68 5.21 2.69
C TRP A 215 -4.44 5.45 1.82
N THR A 216 -3.87 4.41 1.16
CA THR A 216 -2.74 4.62 0.24
C THR A 216 -3.11 5.58 -0.89
N SER A 217 -4.32 5.47 -1.42
CA SER A 217 -4.82 6.33 -2.50
C SER A 217 -4.98 7.79 -2.05
N LEU A 218 -5.49 8.00 -0.83
CA LEU A 218 -5.57 9.31 -0.20
C LEU A 218 -4.17 9.90 0.02
N MET A 219 -3.23 9.11 0.54
CA MET A 219 -1.84 9.53 0.76
C MET A 219 -1.18 9.98 -0.55
N PHE A 220 -1.28 9.20 -1.63
CA PHE A 220 -0.70 9.59 -2.91
C PHE A 220 -1.37 10.82 -3.52
N THR A 221 -2.71 10.93 -3.40
CA THR A 221 -3.44 12.10 -3.88
C THR A 221 -3.01 13.37 -3.15
N ASP A 222 -2.83 13.29 -1.84
CA ASP A 222 -2.34 14.38 -1.00
C ASP A 222 -0.92 14.83 -1.43
N LEU A 223 -0.02 13.88 -1.63
CA LEU A 223 1.34 14.16 -2.10
C LEU A 223 1.36 14.73 -3.53
N ALA A 224 0.52 14.22 -4.43
CA ALA A 224 0.42 14.72 -5.80
C ALA A 224 -0.11 16.16 -5.86
N ARG A 225 -1.03 16.52 -4.96
CA ARG A 225 -1.55 17.90 -4.82
C ARG A 225 -0.48 18.84 -4.28
N ALA A 226 0.25 18.43 -3.23
CA ALA A 226 1.35 19.22 -2.69
C ALA A 226 2.43 19.51 -3.76
N ALA A 227 2.79 18.52 -4.57
CA ALA A 227 3.73 18.70 -5.68
C ALA A 227 3.21 19.67 -6.75
N ALA A 228 1.89 19.75 -6.98
CA ALA A 228 1.30 20.70 -7.91
C ALA A 228 1.30 22.14 -7.35
N ASP A 229 1.04 22.30 -6.06
CA ASP A 229 1.07 23.62 -5.42
C ASP A 229 2.49 24.22 -5.41
N GLU A 230 3.51 23.37 -5.27
CA GLU A 230 4.92 23.75 -5.39
C GLU A 230 5.29 24.17 -6.82
N SER A 231 4.84 23.43 -7.85
CA SER A 231 5.10 23.81 -9.25
C SER A 231 4.46 25.13 -9.64
N ASP A 232 3.29 25.43 -9.06
CA ASP A 232 2.52 26.65 -9.34
C ASP A 232 2.97 27.85 -8.48
N GLY A 233 3.94 27.69 -7.59
CA GLY A 233 4.46 28.75 -6.72
C GLY A 233 3.50 29.21 -5.62
N ARG A 234 2.44 28.44 -5.31
CA ARG A 234 1.38 28.83 -4.36
C ARG A 234 1.77 28.69 -2.89
N THR A 235 2.88 28.01 -2.60
CA THR A 235 3.34 27.78 -1.22
C THR A 235 3.96 29.02 -0.56
N ALA A 236 4.38 30.04 -1.33
CA ALA A 236 5.00 31.26 -0.78
C ALA A 236 4.02 32.42 -0.49
N ALA A 237 2.78 32.37 -1.01
CA ALA A 237 1.83 33.49 -0.93
C ALA A 237 0.89 33.44 0.30
N GLY A 238 0.76 32.28 0.96
CA GLY A 238 -0.21 32.06 2.04
C GLY A 238 0.29 32.29 3.48
N GLU A 239 1.60 32.44 3.69
CA GLU A 239 2.19 32.64 5.04
C GLU A 239 2.48 34.13 5.36
N ARG A 240 2.09 35.07 4.49
CA ARG A 240 2.26 36.52 4.69
C ARG A 240 0.94 37.31 4.57
N ALA A 241 -0.13 36.82 5.19
CA ALA A 241 -1.35 37.61 5.40
C ALA A 241 -1.89 37.37 6.82
#